data_AF-A0A023YA52-F1
#
_entry.id   AF-A0A023YA52-F1
#
_cell.length_a   1.000
_cell.length_b   1.000
_cell.length_c   1.000
_cell.angle_alpha   90.00
_cell.angle_beta   90.00
_cell.angle_gamma   90.00
#
_symmetry.space_group_name_H-M   'P 1'
#
loop_
_entity.id
_entity.type
_entity.pdbx_description
1 polymer ?
#
loop_
_entity_poly.entity_id
_entity_poly.type
_entity_poly.pdbx_seq_one_letter_code
_entity_poly.pdbx_strand_id
1 'polypeptide(L)'
;PEIPTDVFIKACVDVVKANEHFIPPYGTGGTLYLRPYIVGVGNNIGVNPAPEYLFSVFCMPVGAYFKGGLTPTNFVVSEYDRAAGHGTGAAKVGGNYAASLLPGEEAHQRQFSDCIYLDPITHTKIEEVGAANFFGITANNE
;
A
#
# COMPACT_ATOMS: atom_id res chain seq x y z
N PRO A 1 3.34 -12.67 15.29
CA PRO A 1 3.38 -11.97 16.60
C PRO A 1 3.11 -10.49 16.37
N GLU A 2 2.40 -9.84 17.28
CA GLU A 2 2.19 -8.39 17.21
C GLU A 2 3.44 -7.64 17.70
N ILE A 3 3.73 -6.50 17.10
CA ILE A 3 4.81 -5.61 17.54
C ILE A 3 4.19 -4.54 18.44
N PRO A 4 4.62 -4.41 19.71
CA PRO A 4 4.16 -3.35 20.58
C PRO A 4 4.36 -1.96 19.95
N THR A 5 3.39 -1.07 20.10
CA THR A 5 3.38 0.25 19.46
C THR A 5 4.62 1.07 19.79
N ASP A 6 5.10 1.02 21.02
CA ASP A 6 6.31 1.69 21.49
C ASP A 6 7.57 1.14 20.79
N VAL A 7 7.68 -0.19 20.63
CA VAL A 7 8.77 -0.84 19.89
C VAL A 7 8.73 -0.45 18.41
N PHE A 8 7.54 -0.44 17.80
CA PHE A 8 7.36 -0.03 16.41
C PHE A 8 7.79 1.43 16.18
N ILE A 9 7.31 2.36 17.01
CA ILE A 9 7.65 3.78 16.92
C ILE A 9 9.14 3.98 17.16
N LYS A 10 9.72 3.31 18.17
CA LYS A 10 11.15 3.40 18.44
C LYS A 10 11.98 2.96 17.23
N ALA A 11 11.64 1.83 16.61
CA ALA A 11 12.35 1.34 15.42
C ALA A 11 12.28 2.34 14.26
N CYS A 12 11.10 2.96 14.04
CA CYS A 12 10.95 4.01 13.02
C CYS A 12 11.84 5.22 13.30
N VAL A 13 11.85 5.70 14.56
CA VAL A 13 12.68 6.85 14.98
C VAL A 13 14.17 6.54 14.85
N ASP A 14 14.60 5.35 15.26
CA ASP A 14 16.00 4.93 15.15
C ASP A 14 16.46 4.91 13.69
N VAL A 15 15.61 4.42 12.76
CA VAL A 15 15.90 4.43 11.31
C VAL A 15 16.00 5.87 10.78
N VAL A 16 15.08 6.76 11.17
CA VAL A 16 15.14 8.18 10.76
C VAL A 16 16.45 8.82 11.23
N LYS A 17 16.80 8.67 12.51
CA LYS A 17 18.04 9.24 13.10
C LYS A 17 19.31 8.72 12.43
N ALA A 18 19.35 7.43 12.12
CA ALA A 18 20.50 6.82 11.44
C ALA A 18 20.66 7.29 9.98
N ASN A 19 19.59 7.83 9.38
CA ASN A 19 19.52 8.17 7.96
C ASN A 19 19.15 9.64 7.72
N GLU A 20 19.41 10.54 8.67
CA GLU A 20 19.01 11.95 8.57
C GLU A 20 19.54 12.64 7.30
N HIS A 21 20.72 12.25 6.84
CA HIS A 21 21.34 12.78 5.62
C HIS A 21 20.58 12.42 4.32
N PHE A 22 19.66 11.46 4.35
CA PHE A 22 18.75 11.16 3.25
C PHE A 22 17.44 11.96 3.31
N ILE A 23 17.16 12.70 4.38
CA ILE A 23 15.92 13.47 4.50
C ILE A 23 15.95 14.63 3.49
N PRO A 24 14.98 14.70 2.56
CA PRO A 24 14.93 15.81 1.62
C PRO A 24 14.80 17.16 2.34
N PRO A 25 15.48 18.22 1.87
CA PRO A 25 15.38 19.53 2.50
C PRO A 25 13.96 20.09 2.49
N TYR A 26 13.66 20.91 3.47
CA TYR A 26 12.41 21.67 3.52
C TYR A 26 12.18 22.48 2.22
N GLY A 27 10.92 22.57 1.79
CA GLY A 27 10.53 23.30 0.57
C GLY A 27 10.68 22.51 -0.73
N THR A 28 11.34 21.34 -0.72
CA THR A 28 11.46 20.49 -1.92
C THR A 28 10.22 19.64 -2.21
N GLY A 29 9.33 19.50 -1.22
CA GLY A 29 8.18 18.58 -1.27
C GLY A 29 8.56 17.10 -1.16
N GLY A 30 9.85 16.78 -0.99
CA GLY A 30 10.32 15.43 -0.73
C GLY A 30 10.13 15.01 0.72
N THR A 31 10.04 13.71 0.96
CA THR A 31 9.95 13.11 2.30
C THR A 31 10.84 11.88 2.42
N LEU A 32 11.13 11.47 3.66
CA LEU A 32 11.76 10.17 3.92
C LEU A 32 10.67 9.13 4.17
N TYR A 33 10.47 8.24 3.20
CA TYR A 33 9.50 7.16 3.32
C TYR A 33 10.07 6.00 4.14
N LEU A 34 9.34 5.56 5.16
CA LEU A 34 9.67 4.38 5.97
C LEU A 34 8.86 3.17 5.50
N ARG A 35 9.50 2.01 5.41
CA ARG A 35 8.88 0.72 5.10
C ARG A 35 9.09 -0.29 6.24
N PRO A 36 8.28 -0.24 7.30
CA PRO A 36 8.17 -1.33 8.25
C PRO A 36 7.55 -2.57 7.58
N TYR A 37 8.05 -3.76 7.91
CA TYR A 37 7.44 -5.02 7.50
C TYR A 37 7.75 -6.14 8.49
N ILE A 38 6.89 -7.17 8.48
CA ILE A 38 7.10 -8.42 9.22
C ILE A 38 6.96 -9.61 8.27
N VAL A 39 7.85 -10.59 8.37
CA VAL A 39 7.80 -11.83 7.58
C VAL A 39 8.05 -13.04 8.48
N GLY A 40 7.35 -14.14 8.19
CA GLY A 40 7.64 -15.43 8.82
C GLY A 40 8.90 -16.06 8.22
N VAL A 41 9.78 -16.54 9.08
CA VAL A 41 11.07 -17.17 8.71
C VAL A 41 11.29 -18.46 9.53
N GLY A 42 12.42 -19.12 9.32
CA GLY A 42 12.76 -20.39 9.97
C GLY A 42 12.34 -21.61 9.15
N ASN A 43 12.95 -22.75 9.44
CA ASN A 43 12.75 -23.97 8.66
C ASN A 43 11.32 -24.50 8.85
N ASN A 44 10.53 -24.51 7.79
CA ASN A 44 9.17 -25.03 7.78
C ASN A 44 8.77 -25.44 6.35
N ILE A 45 7.90 -26.45 6.24
CA ILE A 45 7.37 -26.94 4.96
C ILE A 45 5.83 -26.97 4.93
N GLY A 46 5.19 -27.09 6.10
CA GLY A 46 3.73 -27.17 6.18
C GLY A 46 3.07 -25.79 6.11
N VAL A 47 1.78 -25.76 5.73
CA VAL A 47 0.98 -24.53 5.80
C VAL A 47 0.53 -24.31 7.24
N ASN A 48 1.36 -23.63 8.02
CA ASN A 48 1.10 -23.21 9.38
C ASN A 48 1.86 -21.90 9.68
N PRO A 49 1.55 -21.21 10.79
CA PRO A 49 2.32 -20.04 11.21
C PRO A 49 3.81 -20.38 11.36
N ALA A 50 4.68 -19.46 10.93
CA ALA A 50 6.12 -19.65 10.98
C ALA A 50 6.62 -19.81 12.43
N PRO A 51 7.71 -20.59 12.66
CA PRO A 51 8.30 -20.74 13.98
C PRO A 51 9.04 -19.48 14.45
N GLU A 52 9.51 -18.65 13.51
CA GLU A 52 10.24 -17.42 13.76
C GLU A 52 9.72 -16.28 12.89
N TYR A 53 9.96 -15.04 13.29
CA TYR A 53 9.54 -13.85 12.56
C TYR A 53 10.64 -12.80 12.55
N LEU A 54 10.80 -12.15 11.39
CA LEU A 54 11.67 -10.99 11.23
C LEU A 54 10.83 -9.73 11.12
N PHE A 55 11.03 -8.79 12.04
CA PHE A 55 10.55 -7.42 11.93
C PHE A 55 11.70 -6.52 11.49
N SER A 56 11.48 -5.70 10.47
CA SER A 56 12.50 -4.79 9.94
C SER A 56 11.86 -3.50 9.47
N VAL A 57 12.64 -2.42 9.51
CA VAL A 57 12.27 -1.10 9.01
C VAL A 57 13.44 -0.59 8.19
N PHE A 58 13.16 -0.21 6.94
CA PHE A 58 14.11 0.51 6.10
C PHE A 58 13.50 1.81 5.59
N CYS A 59 14.32 2.69 4.99
CA CYS A 59 13.87 3.97 4.47
C CYS A 59 14.34 4.23 3.04
N MET A 60 13.63 5.10 2.33
CA MET A 60 14.06 5.67 1.04
C MET A 60 13.59 7.13 0.93
N PRO A 61 14.42 8.05 0.42
CA PRO A 61 13.95 9.37 0.05
C PRO A 61 13.00 9.28 -1.15
N VAL A 62 11.86 9.95 -1.06
CA VAL A 62 10.86 10.01 -2.14
C VAL A 62 10.52 11.45 -2.46
N GLY A 63 10.28 11.73 -3.74
CA GLY A 63 9.68 13.00 -4.17
C GLY A 63 8.17 13.01 -3.93
N ALA A 64 7.53 14.11 -4.30
CA ALA A 64 6.07 14.17 -4.36
C ALA A 64 5.54 13.06 -5.28
N TYR A 65 4.60 12.25 -4.78
CA TYR A 65 4.08 11.06 -5.48
C TYR A 65 3.47 11.38 -6.85
N PHE A 66 2.84 12.56 -6.97
CA PHE A 66 2.31 13.08 -8.24
C PHE A 66 3.21 14.21 -8.78
N LYS A 67 3.94 13.94 -9.85
CA LYS A 67 4.69 14.97 -10.60
C LYS A 67 3.69 16.00 -11.12
N GLY A 68 3.73 17.23 -10.58
CA GLY A 68 2.81 18.32 -10.95
C GLY A 68 1.69 18.60 -9.96
N GLY A 69 1.71 18.01 -8.75
CA GLY A 69 0.73 18.30 -7.70
C GLY A 69 -0.61 17.59 -7.95
N LEU A 70 -1.73 18.30 -7.82
CA LEU A 70 -3.09 17.78 -7.95
C LEU A 70 -3.55 17.59 -9.41
N THR A 71 -2.68 17.03 -10.26
CA THR A 71 -3.07 16.75 -11.66
C THR A 71 -3.98 15.52 -11.66
N PRO A 72 -5.23 15.63 -12.17
CA PRO A 72 -6.16 14.51 -12.20
C PRO A 72 -5.71 13.46 -13.21
N THR A 73 -6.11 12.22 -12.98
CA THR A 73 -5.89 11.10 -13.89
C THR A 73 -7.13 10.21 -13.97
N ASN A 74 -7.28 9.53 -15.10
CA ASN A 74 -8.35 8.57 -15.31
C ASN A 74 -7.98 7.20 -14.75
N PHE A 75 -9.01 6.49 -14.28
CA PHE A 75 -8.97 5.11 -13.82
C PHE A 75 -10.02 4.28 -14.56
N VAL A 76 -9.88 2.96 -14.56
CA VAL A 76 -10.82 2.03 -15.19
C VAL A 76 -11.28 0.97 -14.21
N VAL A 77 -12.55 0.61 -14.23
CA VAL A 77 -13.06 -0.51 -13.41
C VAL A 77 -12.44 -1.82 -13.91
N SER A 78 -11.91 -2.62 -12.98
CA SER A 78 -11.36 -3.95 -13.24
C SER A 78 -12.43 -5.03 -13.06
N GLU A 79 -12.39 -6.06 -13.90
CA GLU A 79 -13.18 -7.29 -13.74
C GLU A 79 -12.56 -8.26 -12.71
N TYR A 80 -11.32 -7.99 -12.28
CA TYR A 80 -10.59 -8.77 -11.28
C TYR A 80 -10.76 -8.19 -9.87
N ASP A 81 -10.66 -9.07 -8.87
CA ASP A 81 -10.66 -8.72 -7.45
C ASP A 81 -9.24 -8.68 -6.88
N ARG A 82 -8.91 -7.64 -6.10
CA ARG A 82 -7.65 -7.60 -5.32
C ARG A 82 -7.72 -8.42 -4.02
N ALA A 83 -8.93 -8.70 -3.54
CA ALA A 83 -9.20 -9.47 -2.33
C ALA A 83 -10.59 -10.09 -2.40
N ALA A 84 -10.78 -11.26 -1.79
CA ALA A 84 -12.11 -11.87 -1.66
C ALA A 84 -12.94 -11.22 -0.54
N GLY A 85 -14.28 -11.36 -0.59
CA GLY A 85 -15.20 -10.71 0.35
C GLY A 85 -15.03 -11.07 1.83
N HIS A 86 -14.42 -12.23 2.13
CA HIS A 86 -14.03 -12.64 3.48
C HIS A 86 -12.54 -12.99 3.55
N GLY A 87 -11.73 -12.31 2.73
CA GLY A 87 -10.31 -12.57 2.58
C GLY A 87 -9.44 -11.60 3.38
N THR A 88 -8.25 -11.33 2.86
CA THR A 88 -7.22 -10.51 3.50
C THR A 88 -7.31 -9.01 3.17
N GLY A 89 -8.39 -8.55 2.55
CA GLY A 89 -8.54 -7.18 2.03
C GLY A 89 -8.30 -6.07 3.07
N ALA A 90 -8.74 -6.29 4.30
CA ALA A 90 -8.56 -5.36 5.41
C ALA A 90 -7.13 -5.34 6.00
N ALA A 91 -6.28 -6.30 5.64
CA ALA A 91 -4.91 -6.41 6.14
C ALA A 91 -3.90 -5.96 5.06
N LYS A 92 -2.86 -5.21 5.45
CA LYS A 92 -1.81 -4.78 4.51
C LYS A 92 -0.78 -5.90 4.25
N VAL A 93 -1.19 -6.93 3.52
CA VAL A 93 -0.39 -8.12 3.20
C VAL A 93 -0.03 -8.22 1.73
N GLY A 94 1.09 -8.88 1.42
CA GLY A 94 1.61 -9.00 0.06
C GLY A 94 0.64 -9.67 -0.93
N GLY A 95 -0.21 -10.60 -0.45
CA GLY A 95 -1.18 -11.30 -1.31
C GLY A 95 -2.15 -10.38 -2.03
N ASN A 96 -2.63 -9.32 -1.38
CA ASN A 96 -3.55 -8.35 -1.99
C ASN A 96 -2.85 -7.57 -3.13
N TYR A 97 -1.56 -7.28 -2.97
CA TYR A 97 -0.77 -6.60 -4.01
C TYR A 97 -0.45 -7.53 -5.17
N ALA A 98 -0.15 -8.80 -4.87
CA ALA A 98 0.10 -9.82 -5.90
C ALA A 98 -1.13 -9.99 -6.83
N ALA A 99 -2.34 -10.03 -6.25
CA ALA A 99 -3.58 -10.09 -7.03
C ALA A 99 -3.81 -8.83 -7.90
N SER A 100 -3.33 -7.66 -7.47
CA SER A 100 -3.49 -6.41 -8.23
C SER A 100 -2.52 -6.21 -9.40
N LEU A 101 -1.44 -7.00 -9.51
CA LEU A 101 -0.39 -6.75 -10.50
C LEU A 101 -0.90 -6.84 -11.95
N LEU A 102 -1.65 -7.89 -12.29
CA LEU A 102 -2.21 -8.07 -13.63
C LEU A 102 -3.24 -7.00 -14.01
N PRO A 103 -4.30 -6.74 -13.22
CA PRO A 103 -5.29 -5.72 -13.58
C PRO A 103 -4.71 -4.30 -13.63
N GLY A 104 -3.74 -3.97 -12.78
CA GLY A 104 -3.03 -2.69 -12.84
C GLY A 104 -2.22 -2.55 -14.14
N GLU A 105 -1.52 -3.61 -14.57
CA GLU A 105 -0.80 -3.64 -15.84
C GLU A 105 -1.76 -3.48 -17.04
N GLU A 106 -2.90 -4.17 -17.05
CA GLU A 106 -3.91 -4.03 -18.10
C GLU A 106 -4.49 -2.61 -18.17
N ALA A 107 -4.70 -1.96 -17.01
CA ALA A 107 -5.13 -0.57 -16.95
C ALA A 107 -4.08 0.38 -17.55
N HIS A 108 -2.79 0.19 -17.20
CA HIS A 108 -1.69 0.98 -17.76
C HIS A 108 -1.56 0.81 -19.28
N GLN A 109 -1.68 -0.42 -19.79
CA GLN A 109 -1.64 -0.69 -21.23
C GLN A 109 -2.76 0.06 -21.98
N ARG A 110 -3.89 0.27 -21.32
CA ARG A 110 -5.04 1.03 -21.82
C ARG A 110 -4.97 2.54 -21.53
N GLN A 111 -3.82 3.05 -21.08
CA GLN A 111 -3.55 4.47 -20.79
C GLN A 111 -4.37 5.04 -19.61
N PHE A 112 -4.76 4.20 -18.66
CA PHE A 112 -5.26 4.63 -17.34
C PHE A 112 -4.12 4.63 -16.32
N SER A 113 -4.24 5.40 -15.23
CA SER A 113 -3.21 5.42 -14.18
C SER A 113 -3.24 4.20 -13.26
N ASP A 114 -4.40 3.60 -13.06
CA ASP A 114 -4.58 2.32 -12.39
C ASP A 114 -6.02 1.85 -12.63
N CYS A 115 -6.38 0.73 -12.02
CA CYS A 115 -7.74 0.21 -11.99
C CYS A 115 -8.50 0.55 -10.68
N ILE A 116 -9.83 0.53 -10.76
CA ILE A 116 -10.75 0.59 -9.62
C ILE A 116 -11.26 -0.83 -9.36
N TYR A 117 -11.23 -1.24 -8.10
CA TYR A 117 -11.79 -2.50 -7.62
C TYR A 117 -13.19 -2.27 -7.08
N LEU A 118 -14.10 -3.18 -7.40
CA LEU A 118 -15.46 -3.21 -6.85
C LEU A 118 -15.57 -4.27 -5.75
N ASP A 119 -16.70 -4.29 -5.06
CA ASP A 119 -16.97 -5.30 -4.05
C ASP A 119 -16.94 -6.72 -4.67
N PRO A 120 -16.16 -7.66 -4.13
CA PRO A 120 -15.88 -8.95 -4.79
C PRO A 120 -17.08 -9.92 -4.76
N ILE A 121 -18.21 -9.52 -4.19
CA ILE A 121 -19.41 -10.36 -4.08
C ILE A 121 -20.41 -10.00 -5.20
N THR A 122 -20.64 -8.71 -5.43
CA THR A 122 -21.67 -8.24 -6.35
C THR A 122 -21.15 -7.37 -7.47
N HIS A 123 -19.93 -6.84 -7.36
CA HIS A 123 -19.34 -5.90 -8.32
C HIS A 123 -20.26 -4.69 -8.58
N THR A 124 -20.87 -4.14 -7.52
CA THR A 124 -21.80 -3.00 -7.61
C THR A 124 -21.34 -1.75 -6.87
N LYS A 125 -20.39 -1.87 -5.93
CA LYS A 125 -19.90 -0.77 -5.11
C LYS A 125 -18.40 -0.61 -5.28
N ILE A 126 -17.93 0.64 -5.32
CA ILE A 126 -16.49 0.96 -5.35
C ILE A 126 -15.87 0.57 -4.00
N GLU A 127 -14.74 -0.13 -4.02
CA GLU A 127 -13.93 -0.42 -2.83
C GLU A 127 -12.64 0.41 -2.80
N GLU A 128 -11.77 0.23 -3.79
CA GLU A 128 -10.40 0.77 -3.78
C GLU A 128 -10.00 1.30 -5.16
N VAL A 129 -9.11 2.28 -5.20
CA VAL A 129 -8.53 2.87 -6.41
C VAL A 129 -7.05 2.48 -6.47
N GLY A 130 -6.75 1.36 -7.13
CA GLY A 130 -5.40 0.83 -7.24
C GLY A 130 -4.79 0.51 -5.88
N ALA A 131 -3.80 1.33 -5.48
CA ALA A 131 -3.11 1.25 -4.19
C ALA A 131 -3.59 2.28 -3.14
N ALA A 132 -4.72 2.97 -3.38
CA ALA A 132 -5.26 4.02 -2.53
C ALA A 132 -6.78 3.88 -2.31
N ASN A 133 -7.29 4.51 -1.25
CA ASN A 133 -8.72 4.56 -0.99
C ASN A 133 -9.48 5.49 -1.95
N PHE A 134 -10.77 5.23 -2.11
CA PHE A 134 -11.71 6.11 -2.80
C PHE A 134 -12.37 7.09 -1.84
N PHE A 135 -12.56 8.34 -2.26
CA PHE A 135 -13.51 9.27 -1.65
C PHE A 135 -14.24 10.05 -2.74
N GLY A 136 -15.49 10.41 -2.48
CA GLY A 136 -16.31 11.25 -3.34
C GLY A 136 -16.90 12.40 -2.56
N ILE A 137 -17.01 13.58 -3.19
CA ILE A 137 -17.67 14.74 -2.62
C ILE A 137 -19.02 14.88 -3.32
N THR A 138 -20.10 14.89 -2.55
CA THR A 138 -21.45 15.10 -3.10
C THR A 138 -21.57 16.52 -3.65
N ALA A 139 -22.47 16.73 -4.62
CA ALA A 139 -22.69 18.07 -5.16
C ALA A 139 -23.14 19.10 -4.10
N ASN A 140 -23.71 18.62 -3.00
CA ASN A 140 -24.23 19.44 -1.91
C ASN A 140 -23.25 19.62 -0.75
N ASN A 141 -22.05 19.00 -0.78
CA ASN A 141 -21.10 18.94 0.34
C ASN A 141 -21.70 18.38 1.64
N GLU A 142 -22.64 17.45 1.51
CA GLU A 142 -23.12 16.60 2.61
C GLU A 142 -22.10 15.49 2.92
#